data_AF-A0A1Z3U7T6-F1
#
_entry.id   AF-A0A1Z3U7T6-F1
#
_cell.length_a   1.000
_cell.length_b   1.000
_cell.length_c   1.000
_cell.angle_alpha   90.00
_cell.angle_beta   90.00
_cell.angle_gamma   90.00
#
_symmetry.space_group_name_H-M   'P 1'
#
loop_
_entity.id
_entity.type
_entity.pdbx_description
1 polymer ?
#
loop_
_entity_poly.entity_id
_entity_poly.type
_entity_poly.pdbx_seq_one_letter_code
_entity_poly.pdbx_strand_id
1 'polypeptide(L)'
;MARSPRRSPSSIDKLPPEIRELIGRLRDQGATIDQIKAKLDELDAEVSRSALGRHIKGLAEVGEQLRRSREIATALVTRFGDEPDNRVARLNIELMHGLVMQAITATTEGEDGEPGGPVTFGPEDTMFLARSLQSLASAQKIDTDRLLKVRVEVAKEAAKAVETVGKAKGLTKETMDAIKHAVLGIA
;
A
#
# COMPACT_ATOMS: atom_id res chain seq x y z
N MET A 1 21.00 15.18 -29.14
CA MET A 1 20.08 14.03 -29.22
C MET A 1 20.61 12.94 -28.30
N ALA A 2 20.09 12.84 -27.07
CA ALA A 2 20.48 11.79 -26.14
C ALA A 2 19.83 10.47 -26.57
N ARG A 3 20.65 9.44 -26.88
CA ARG A 3 20.16 8.10 -27.17
C ARG A 3 19.65 7.48 -25.87
N SER A 4 18.34 7.24 -25.81
CA SER A 4 17.71 6.43 -24.76
C SER A 4 18.44 5.08 -24.65
N PRO A 5 18.91 4.66 -23.46
CA PRO A 5 19.58 3.39 -23.30
C PRO A 5 18.52 2.31 -23.47
N ARG A 6 18.48 1.70 -24.66
CA ARG A 6 17.67 0.50 -24.88
C ARG A 6 18.24 -0.59 -23.98
N ARG A 7 17.64 -0.77 -22.79
CA ARG A 7 17.81 -1.97 -21.95
C ARG A 7 17.49 -3.15 -22.87
N SER A 8 18.53 -3.76 -23.40
CA SER A 8 18.36 -4.93 -24.25
C SER A 8 17.86 -6.04 -23.34
N PRO A 9 16.73 -6.70 -23.64
CA PRO A 9 16.22 -7.79 -22.82
C PRO A 9 17.34 -8.81 -22.63
N SER A 10 17.55 -9.22 -21.38
CA SER A 10 18.60 -10.16 -21.03
C SER A 10 18.36 -11.50 -21.72
N SER A 11 19.40 -12.33 -21.84
CA SER A 11 19.23 -13.69 -22.35
C SER A 11 18.19 -14.49 -21.55
N ILE A 12 18.01 -14.17 -20.26
CA ILE A 12 17.00 -14.78 -19.39
C ILE A 12 15.59 -14.29 -19.75
N ASP A 13 15.42 -13.02 -20.08
CA ASP A 13 14.10 -12.44 -20.42
C ASP A 13 13.54 -13.00 -21.73
N LYS A 14 14.43 -13.48 -22.61
CA LYS A 14 14.08 -14.11 -23.89
C LYS A 14 13.70 -15.59 -23.76
N LEU A 15 13.97 -16.22 -22.61
CA LEU A 15 13.60 -17.62 -22.39
C LEU A 15 12.07 -17.79 -22.34
N PRO A 16 11.56 -18.99 -22.65
CA PRO A 16 10.15 -19.30 -22.42
C PRO A 16 9.74 -19.05 -20.95
N PRO A 17 8.49 -18.60 -20.70
CA PRO A 17 8.00 -18.34 -19.35
C PRO A 17 8.21 -19.52 -18.38
N GLU A 18 7.97 -20.74 -18.84
CA GLU A 18 8.12 -21.97 -18.07
C GLU A 18 9.55 -22.19 -17.54
N ILE A 19 10.56 -21.81 -18.33
CA ILE A 19 11.97 -21.90 -17.96
C ILE A 19 12.34 -20.79 -16.96
N ARG A 20 11.80 -19.58 -17.13
CA ARG A 20 12.01 -18.50 -16.16
C ARG A 20 11.40 -18.83 -14.80
N GLU A 21 10.21 -19.43 -14.78
CA GLU A 21 9.60 -19.91 -13.54
C GLU A 21 10.40 -21.05 -12.90
N LEU A 22 10.98 -21.94 -13.71
CA LEU A 22 11.86 -23.00 -13.21
C LEU A 22 13.09 -22.42 -12.49
N ILE A 23 13.70 -21.35 -13.01
CA ILE A 23 14.81 -20.65 -12.36
C ILE A 23 14.40 -20.15 -10.96
N GLY A 24 13.22 -19.52 -10.86
CA GLY A 24 12.66 -19.08 -9.59
C GLY A 24 12.46 -20.25 -8.61
N ARG A 25 11.78 -21.32 -9.06
CA ARG A 25 11.52 -22.51 -8.22
C ARG A 25 12.78 -23.18 -7.71
N LEU A 26 13.79 -23.36 -8.57
CA LEU A 26 15.07 -23.96 -8.17
C LEU A 26 15.80 -23.08 -7.17
N ARG A 27 15.73 -21.74 -7.35
CA ARG A 27 16.32 -20.81 -6.40
C ARG A 27 15.63 -20.87 -5.03
N ASP A 28 14.31 -20.96 -5.00
CA ASP A 28 13.52 -21.09 -3.77
C ASP A 28 13.84 -22.40 -3.02
N GLN A 29 14.22 -23.46 -3.75
CA GLN A 29 14.69 -24.73 -3.19
C GLN A 29 16.15 -24.67 -2.69
N GLY A 30 16.80 -23.51 -2.74
CA GLY A 30 18.17 -23.32 -2.28
C GLY A 30 19.25 -23.70 -3.30
N ALA A 31 18.89 -23.92 -4.56
CA ALA A 31 19.89 -24.24 -5.58
C ALA A 31 20.84 -23.05 -5.81
N THR A 32 22.12 -23.40 -5.97
CA THR A 32 23.18 -22.46 -6.35
C THR A 32 23.07 -22.07 -7.83
N ILE A 33 23.69 -20.95 -8.20
CA ILE A 33 23.72 -20.47 -9.59
C ILE A 33 24.26 -21.56 -10.53
N ASP A 34 25.26 -22.32 -10.08
CA ASP A 34 25.90 -23.37 -10.89
C ASP A 34 24.99 -24.60 -11.07
N GLN A 35 24.23 -24.97 -10.04
CA GLN A 35 23.23 -26.05 -10.14
C GLN A 35 22.06 -25.65 -11.05
N ILE A 36 21.59 -24.40 -10.93
CA ILE A 36 20.53 -23.89 -11.81
C ILE A 36 21.04 -23.85 -13.25
N LYS A 37 22.27 -23.37 -13.48
CA LYS A 37 22.87 -23.36 -14.82
C LYS A 37 22.98 -24.78 -15.40
N ALA A 38 23.49 -25.74 -14.65
CA ALA A 38 23.58 -27.13 -15.10
C ALA A 38 22.21 -27.69 -15.51
N LYS A 39 21.15 -27.34 -14.76
CA LYS A 39 19.79 -27.76 -15.08
C LYS A 39 19.21 -27.07 -16.33
N LEU A 40 19.61 -25.83 -16.59
CA LEU A 40 19.24 -25.12 -17.82
C LEU A 40 19.98 -25.67 -19.04
N ASP A 41 21.25 -26.05 -18.87
CA ASP A 41 22.05 -26.69 -19.94
C ASP A 41 21.43 -28.05 -20.36
N GLU A 42 20.87 -28.83 -19.42
CA GLU A 42 20.12 -30.07 -19.72
C GLU A 42 18.84 -29.84 -20.55
N LEU A 43 18.28 -28.62 -20.50
CA LEU A 43 17.06 -28.23 -21.18
C LEU A 43 17.34 -27.46 -22.48
N ASP A 44 18.59 -27.49 -22.96
CA ASP A 44 19.06 -26.77 -24.16
C ASP A 44 18.85 -25.23 -24.05
N ALA A 45 18.84 -24.72 -22.82
CA ALA A 45 18.66 -23.31 -22.50
C ALA A 45 20.00 -22.69 -22.10
N GLU A 46 20.86 -22.42 -23.08
CA GLU A 46 22.18 -21.83 -22.84
C GLU A 46 22.09 -20.38 -22.35
N VAL A 47 22.49 -20.15 -21.10
CA VAL A 47 22.58 -18.82 -20.51
C VAL A 47 23.91 -18.62 -19.80
N SER A 48 24.42 -17.38 -19.84
CA SER A 48 25.65 -17.06 -19.13
C SER A 48 25.42 -17.03 -17.62
N ARG A 49 26.42 -17.51 -16.86
CA ARG A 49 26.45 -17.45 -15.39
C ARG A 49 26.19 -16.04 -14.85
N SER A 50 26.73 -15.03 -15.52
CA SER A 50 26.56 -13.62 -15.17
C SER A 50 25.12 -13.13 -15.38
N ALA A 51 24.45 -13.54 -16.46
CA ALA A 51 23.05 -13.19 -16.69
C ALA A 51 22.13 -13.87 -15.66
N LEU A 52 22.38 -15.13 -15.35
CA LEU A 52 21.65 -15.88 -14.33
C LEU A 52 21.83 -15.26 -12.93
N GLY A 53 23.07 -14.88 -12.57
CA GLY A 53 23.37 -14.21 -11.31
C GLY A 53 22.65 -12.87 -11.14
N ARG A 54 22.61 -12.04 -12.19
CA ARG A 54 21.85 -10.78 -12.17
C ARG A 54 20.34 -11.01 -12.01
N HIS A 55 19.80 -12.01 -12.71
CA HIS A 55 18.38 -12.35 -12.62
C HIS A 55 18.00 -12.84 -11.20
N ILE A 56 18.81 -13.74 -10.62
CA ILE A 56 18.60 -14.25 -9.25
C ILE A 56 18.74 -13.13 -8.22
N LYS A 57 19.70 -12.22 -8.39
CA LYS A 57 19.83 -11.03 -7.52
C LYS A 57 18.57 -10.17 -7.56
N GLY A 58 18.04 -9.90 -8.77
CA GLY A 58 16.78 -9.16 -8.92
C GLY A 58 15.57 -9.88 -8.30
N LEU A 59 15.49 -11.21 -8.42
CA LEU A 59 14.43 -12.00 -7.76
C LEU A 59 14.51 -11.89 -6.23
N ALA A 60 15.72 -11.92 -5.66
CA ALA A 60 15.91 -11.78 -4.22
C ALA A 60 15.51 -10.39 -3.72
N GLU A 61 15.85 -9.33 -4.45
CA GLU A 61 15.45 -7.95 -4.13
C GLU A 61 13.93 -7.76 -4.16
N VAL A 62 13.26 -8.31 -5.18
CA VAL A 62 11.79 -8.29 -5.28
C VAL A 62 11.15 -9.11 -4.16
N GLY A 63 11.73 -10.27 -3.85
CA GLY A 63 11.27 -11.14 -2.75
C GLY A 63 11.35 -10.45 -1.38
N GLU A 64 12.46 -9.78 -1.09
CA GLU A 64 12.64 -9.00 0.13
C GLU A 64 11.68 -7.80 0.21
N GLN A 65 11.46 -7.11 -0.90
CA GLN A 65 10.50 -6.02 -0.95
C GLN A 65 9.07 -6.50 -0.69
N LEU A 66 8.69 -7.67 -1.24
CA LEU A 66 7.38 -8.29 -1.00
C LEU A 66 7.22 -8.79 0.44
N ARG A 67 8.29 -9.36 1.04
CA ARG A 67 8.29 -9.78 2.46
C ARG A 67 8.10 -8.57 3.37
N ARG A 68 8.88 -7.51 3.15
CA ARG A 68 8.76 -6.24 3.88
C ARG A 68 7.37 -5.63 3.73
N SER A 69 6.80 -5.65 2.53
CA SER A 69 5.44 -5.18 2.28
C SER A 69 4.39 -5.99 3.06
N ARG A 70 4.52 -7.32 3.08
CA ARG A 70 3.64 -8.20 3.87
C ARG A 70 3.76 -7.97 5.39
N GLU A 71 4.98 -7.75 5.88
CA GLU A 71 5.23 -7.45 7.30
C GLU A 71 4.60 -6.13 7.71
N ILE A 72 4.76 -5.10 6.87
CA ILE A 72 4.07 -3.82 7.07
C ILE A 72 2.58 -4.07 7.10
N ALA A 73 1.99 -4.68 6.06
CA ALA A 73 0.56 -4.95 5.98
C ALA A 73 0.02 -5.73 7.20
N THR A 74 0.75 -6.75 7.66
CA THR A 74 0.38 -7.56 8.84
C THR A 74 0.44 -6.73 10.12
N ALA A 75 1.46 -5.88 10.28
CA ALA A 75 1.53 -4.94 11.40
C ALA A 75 0.39 -3.91 11.36
N LEU A 76 -0.08 -3.50 10.17
CA LEU A 76 -1.24 -2.61 10.04
C LEU A 76 -2.52 -3.34 10.46
N VAL A 77 -2.75 -4.56 9.97
CA VAL A 77 -3.92 -5.36 10.36
C VAL A 77 -3.92 -5.64 11.87
N THR A 78 -2.76 -5.94 12.46
CA THR A 78 -2.65 -6.22 13.89
C THR A 78 -2.88 -4.98 14.75
N ARG A 79 -2.41 -3.80 14.32
CA ARG A 79 -2.58 -2.55 15.09
C ARG A 79 -3.93 -1.87 14.87
N PHE A 80 -4.60 -2.15 13.76
CA PHE A 80 -5.78 -1.39 13.31
C PHE A 80 -6.98 -2.26 12.93
N GLY A 81 -6.91 -3.58 13.15
CA GLY A 81 -7.89 -4.57 12.70
C GLY A 81 -9.28 -4.50 13.31
N ASP A 82 -9.53 -3.63 14.29
CA ASP A 82 -10.81 -3.55 15.01
C ASP A 82 -11.50 -2.18 14.95
N GLU A 83 -11.04 -1.23 14.12
CA GLU A 83 -11.73 0.06 14.00
C GLU A 83 -12.37 0.33 12.63
N PRO A 84 -13.71 0.53 12.57
CA PRO A 84 -14.45 0.55 11.31
C PRO A 84 -14.15 1.73 10.39
N ASP A 85 -13.59 2.84 10.88
CA ASP A 85 -13.51 4.03 10.05
C ASP A 85 -12.23 4.85 10.31
N ASN A 86 -11.51 5.09 9.21
CA ASN A 86 -10.56 6.21 9.05
C ASN A 86 -9.15 6.04 9.64
N ARG A 87 -8.81 4.93 10.30
CA ARG A 87 -7.43 4.71 10.81
C ARG A 87 -6.47 4.11 9.77
N VAL A 88 -6.93 3.15 8.98
CA VAL A 88 -6.15 2.53 7.89
C VAL A 88 -5.87 3.53 6.77
N ALA A 89 -6.84 4.38 6.43
CA ALA A 89 -6.66 5.45 5.46
C ALA A 89 -5.56 6.41 5.92
N ARG A 90 -5.65 6.98 7.13
CA ARG A 90 -4.62 7.85 7.76
C ARG A 90 -3.23 7.23 7.76
N LEU A 91 -3.15 5.95 8.08
CA LEU A 91 -1.89 5.22 8.11
C LEU A 91 -1.29 5.03 6.71
N ASN A 92 -2.09 4.77 5.68
CA ASN A 92 -1.61 4.71 4.31
C ASN A 92 -1.04 6.07 3.85
N ILE A 93 -1.62 7.18 4.31
CA ILE A 93 -1.05 8.53 4.09
C ILE A 93 0.32 8.66 4.73
N GLU A 94 0.41 8.26 6.01
CA GLU A 94 1.64 8.39 6.78
C GLU A 94 2.76 7.49 6.23
N LEU A 95 2.41 6.27 5.80
CA LEU A 95 3.32 5.36 5.13
C LEU A 95 3.76 5.89 3.76
N MET A 96 2.85 6.48 2.98
CA MET A 96 3.20 7.15 1.72
C MET A 96 4.13 8.35 1.97
N HIS A 97 3.86 9.18 2.98
CA HIS A 97 4.78 10.25 3.39
C HIS A 97 6.15 9.69 3.78
N GLY A 98 6.19 8.59 4.54
CA GLY A 98 7.43 7.92 4.92
C GLY A 98 8.21 7.40 3.70
N LEU A 99 7.53 6.78 2.74
CA LEU A 99 8.14 6.29 1.49
C LEU A 99 8.62 7.44 0.60
N VAL A 100 7.89 8.55 0.54
CA VAL A 100 8.29 9.76 -0.19
C VAL A 100 9.49 10.41 0.46
N MET A 101 9.50 10.55 1.80
CA MET A 101 10.66 11.05 2.53
C MET A 101 11.86 10.12 2.40
N GLN A 102 11.64 8.80 2.42
CA GLN A 102 12.67 7.81 2.09
C GLN A 102 13.15 7.96 0.66
N ALA A 103 12.28 8.24 -0.31
CA ALA A 103 12.70 8.51 -1.68
C ALA A 103 13.55 9.80 -1.74
N ILE A 104 13.14 10.90 -1.10
CA ILE A 104 13.91 12.16 -1.01
C ILE A 104 15.28 11.94 -0.37
N THR A 105 15.34 11.12 0.69
CA THR A 105 16.53 10.88 1.50
C THR A 105 17.39 9.72 1.00
N ALA A 106 16.85 8.87 0.12
CA ALA A 106 17.60 7.79 -0.50
C ALA A 106 18.55 8.39 -1.52
N THR A 107 19.84 8.43 -1.17
CA THR A 107 20.92 8.49 -2.14
C THR A 107 20.95 7.16 -2.88
N THR A 108 20.42 7.09 -4.10
CA THR A 108 20.67 5.94 -4.98
C THR A 108 22.13 5.94 -5.37
N GLU A 109 22.81 4.78 -5.38
CA GLU A 109 24.17 4.66 -5.95
C GLU A 109 24.23 5.29 -7.34
N GLY A 110 25.17 6.22 -7.57
CA GLY A 110 25.42 6.79 -8.88
C GLY A 110 26.01 5.74 -9.83
N GLU A 111 25.97 6.02 -11.13
CA GLU A 111 26.30 5.08 -12.22
C GLU A 111 27.71 4.44 -12.19
N ASP A 112 28.59 4.79 -11.24
CA ASP A 112 29.95 4.26 -11.13
C ASP A 112 30.42 3.95 -9.69
N GLY A 113 29.51 3.78 -8.72
CA GLY A 113 29.88 3.51 -7.32
C GLY A 113 30.26 4.75 -6.49
N GLU A 114 30.01 5.95 -7.01
CA GLU A 114 29.96 7.20 -6.23
C GLU A 114 28.59 7.32 -5.53
N PRO A 115 28.50 7.90 -4.32
CA PRO A 115 27.23 8.15 -3.65
C PRO A 115 26.38 9.04 -4.56
N GLY A 116 25.32 8.49 -5.16
CA GLY A 116 24.48 9.27 -6.05
C GLY A 116 23.76 10.33 -5.23
N GLY A 117 23.72 11.53 -5.82
CA GLY A 117 23.17 12.71 -5.18
C GLY A 117 21.71 12.51 -4.74
N PRO A 118 21.18 13.43 -3.92
CA PRO A 118 19.81 13.35 -3.43
C PRO A 118 18.83 13.16 -4.59
N VAL A 119 17.87 12.24 -4.42
CA VAL A 119 16.76 12.05 -5.37
C VAL A 119 16.11 13.40 -5.61
N THR A 120 16.29 13.87 -6.83
CA THR A 120 15.86 15.19 -7.25
C THR A 120 14.53 15.02 -7.96
N PHE A 121 13.45 15.43 -7.31
CA PHE A 121 12.14 15.44 -7.96
C PHE A 121 12.07 16.56 -8.99
N GLY A 122 11.60 16.22 -10.19
CA GLY A 122 11.25 17.23 -11.17
C GLY A 122 10.02 18.03 -10.70
N PRO A 123 9.75 19.19 -11.34
CA PRO A 123 8.52 19.96 -11.09
C PRO A 123 7.23 19.13 -11.28
N GLU A 124 7.23 18.19 -12.22
CA GLU A 124 6.10 17.29 -12.49
C GLU A 124 5.89 16.27 -11.38
N ASP A 125 6.97 15.61 -10.92
CA ASP A 125 6.90 14.65 -9.81
C ASP A 125 6.44 15.32 -8.51
N THR A 126 6.92 16.54 -8.27
CA THR A 126 6.54 17.35 -7.11
C THR A 126 5.06 17.73 -7.18
N MET A 127 4.56 18.12 -8.36
CA MET A 127 3.13 18.39 -8.55
C MET A 127 2.27 17.14 -8.40
N PHE A 128 2.71 16.00 -8.93
CA PHE A 128 1.99 14.73 -8.81
C PHE A 128 1.87 14.31 -7.34
N LEU A 129 2.96 14.44 -6.60
CA LEU A 129 3.00 14.21 -5.16
C LEU A 129 2.06 15.17 -4.42
N ALA A 130 2.16 16.48 -4.66
CA ALA A 130 1.31 17.47 -4.00
C ALA A 130 -0.18 17.24 -4.26
N ARG A 131 -0.55 16.90 -5.50
CA ARG A 131 -1.93 16.55 -5.88
C ARG A 131 -2.40 15.28 -5.17
N SER A 132 -1.53 14.27 -5.09
CA SER A 132 -1.84 13.03 -4.39
C SER A 132 -2.11 13.29 -2.91
N LEU A 133 -1.30 14.13 -2.26
CA LEU A 133 -1.51 14.54 -0.87
C LEU A 133 -2.80 15.35 -0.69
N GLN A 134 -3.13 16.25 -1.63
CA GLN A 134 -4.36 17.03 -1.57
C GLN A 134 -5.62 16.18 -1.75
N SER A 135 -5.62 15.25 -2.72
CA SER A 135 -6.73 14.30 -2.93
C SER A 135 -6.98 13.47 -1.67
N LEU A 136 -5.91 13.12 -0.98
CA LEU A 136 -5.93 12.29 0.21
C LEU A 136 -6.46 13.04 1.44
N ALA A 137 -6.01 14.28 1.67
CA ALA A 137 -6.59 15.16 2.68
C ALA A 137 -8.09 15.44 2.40
N SER A 138 -8.46 15.56 1.12
CA SER A 138 -9.86 15.74 0.72
C SER A 138 -10.72 14.50 1.02
N ALA A 139 -10.19 13.29 0.78
CA ALA A 139 -10.87 12.05 1.14
C ALA A 139 -11.14 11.95 2.65
N GLN A 140 -10.17 12.30 3.49
CA GLN A 140 -10.36 12.32 4.95
C GLN A 140 -11.47 13.28 5.40
N LYS A 141 -11.57 14.44 4.76
CA LYS A 141 -12.64 15.41 5.04
C LYS A 141 -14.00 14.84 4.65
N ILE A 142 -14.10 14.22 3.47
CA ILE A 142 -15.34 13.59 2.99
C ILE A 142 -15.80 12.49 3.95
N ASP A 143 -14.87 11.67 4.47
CA ASP A 143 -15.19 10.63 5.43
C ASP A 143 -15.68 11.19 6.77
N THR A 144 -15.04 12.26 7.26
CA THR A 144 -15.46 12.93 8.50
C THR A 144 -16.85 13.55 8.34
N ASP A 145 -17.11 14.21 7.20
CA ASP A 145 -18.40 14.79 6.87
C ASP A 145 -19.48 13.70 6.74
N ARG A 146 -19.13 12.54 6.15
CA ARG A 146 -20.03 11.38 6.04
C ARG A 146 -20.34 10.80 7.42
N LEU A 147 -19.36 10.64 8.29
CA LEU A 147 -19.54 10.15 9.66
C LEU A 147 -20.45 11.08 10.47
N LEU A 148 -20.23 12.39 10.37
CA LEU A 148 -21.07 13.36 11.05
C LEU A 148 -22.52 13.29 10.54
N LYS A 149 -22.71 13.20 9.22
CA LYS A 149 -24.04 13.01 8.61
C LYS A 149 -24.71 11.72 9.08
N VAL A 150 -23.99 10.60 9.12
CA VAL A 150 -24.51 9.32 9.60
C VAL A 150 -24.91 9.42 11.07
N ARG A 151 -24.08 10.02 11.94
CA ARG A 151 -24.43 10.25 13.35
C ARG A 151 -25.69 11.10 13.49
N VAL A 152 -25.81 12.18 12.72
CA VAL A 152 -27.00 13.05 12.75
C VAL A 152 -28.26 12.30 12.31
N GLU A 153 -28.20 11.52 11.23
CA GLU A 153 -29.36 10.76 10.76
C GLU A 153 -29.74 9.63 11.73
N VAL A 154 -28.76 8.91 12.28
CA VAL A 154 -29.00 7.90 13.31
C VAL A 154 -29.65 8.52 14.55
N ALA A 155 -29.20 9.70 14.97
CA ALA A 155 -29.77 10.39 16.11
C ALA A 155 -31.21 10.90 15.84
N LYS A 156 -31.51 11.36 14.62
CA LYS A 156 -32.88 11.70 14.20
C LYS A 156 -33.80 10.48 14.22
N GLU A 157 -33.36 9.35 13.66
CA GLU A 157 -34.16 8.12 13.63
C GLU A 157 -34.38 7.57 15.05
N ALA A 158 -33.36 7.62 15.91
CA ALA A 158 -33.48 7.28 17.32
C ALA A 158 -34.49 8.20 18.05
N ALA A 159 -34.46 9.51 17.80
CA ALA A 159 -35.41 10.45 18.39
C ALA A 159 -36.86 10.14 17.95
N LYS A 160 -37.09 9.83 16.68
CA LYS A 160 -38.41 9.40 16.17
C LYS A 160 -38.88 8.10 16.79
N ALA A 161 -37.98 7.13 16.99
CA ALA A 161 -38.30 5.87 17.65
C ALA A 161 -38.73 6.09 19.10
N VAL A 162 -38.02 6.96 19.84
CA VAL A 162 -38.40 7.35 21.22
C VAL A 162 -39.79 7.97 21.24
N GLU A 163 -40.13 8.86 20.30
CA GLU A 163 -41.47 9.45 20.25
C GLU A 163 -42.56 8.43 19.93
N THR A 164 -42.29 7.50 19.02
CA THR A 164 -43.27 6.50 18.58
C THR A 164 -43.55 5.52 19.72
N VAL A 165 -42.51 4.95 20.31
CA VAL A 165 -42.62 4.00 21.42
C VAL A 165 -43.14 4.70 22.67
N GLY A 166 -42.67 5.92 22.93
CA GLY A 166 -43.07 6.71 24.09
C GLY A 166 -44.56 7.03 24.09
N LYS A 167 -45.10 7.49 22.96
CA LYS A 167 -46.55 7.70 22.79
C LYS A 167 -47.34 6.40 22.98
N ALA A 168 -46.89 5.29 22.37
CA ALA A 168 -47.55 4.00 22.51
C ALA A 168 -47.55 3.45 23.95
N LYS A 169 -46.52 3.81 24.74
CA LYS A 169 -46.36 3.42 26.14
C LYS A 169 -46.96 4.42 27.14
N GLY A 170 -47.54 5.54 26.67
CA GLY A 170 -48.11 6.58 27.52
C GLY A 170 -47.09 7.43 28.27
N LEU A 171 -45.84 7.50 27.79
CA LEU A 171 -44.81 8.36 28.37
C LEU A 171 -45.16 9.84 28.15
N THR A 172 -44.90 10.69 29.16
CA THR A 172 -45.09 12.13 29.04
C THR A 172 -44.07 12.74 28.08
N LYS A 173 -44.42 13.88 27.49
CA LYS A 173 -43.54 14.61 26.58
C LYS A 173 -42.20 14.98 27.25
N GLU A 174 -42.25 15.45 28.49
CA GLU A 174 -41.06 15.77 29.29
C GLU A 174 -40.15 14.55 29.50
N THR A 175 -40.72 13.36 29.72
CA THR A 175 -39.92 12.14 29.89
C THR A 175 -39.25 11.72 28.58
N MET A 176 -39.97 11.82 27.46
CA MET A 176 -39.39 11.52 26.13
C MET A 176 -38.28 12.51 25.75
N ASP A 177 -38.46 13.79 26.07
CA ASP A 177 -37.47 14.84 25.81
C ASP A 177 -36.23 14.66 26.70
N ALA A 178 -36.41 14.27 27.98
CA ALA A 178 -35.30 13.91 28.86
C ALA A 178 -34.49 12.70 28.35
N ILE A 179 -35.16 11.68 27.80
CA ILE A 179 -34.50 10.51 27.19
C ILE A 179 -33.72 10.90 25.93
N LYS A 180 -34.32 11.71 25.05
CA LYS A 180 -33.66 12.20 23.84
C LYS A 180 -32.40 13.01 24.19
N HIS A 181 -32.49 13.89 25.20
CA HIS A 181 -31.34 14.66 25.67
C HIS A 181 -30.25 13.79 26.29
N ALA A 182 -30.60 12.84 27.16
CA ALA A 182 -29.63 11.99 27.86
C ALA A 182 -28.90 11.00 26.95
N VAL A 183 -29.58 10.46 25.94
CA VAL A 183 -29.04 9.39 25.07
C VAL A 183 -28.40 9.97 23.81
N LEU A 184 -28.97 11.03 23.24
CA LEU A 184 -28.58 11.54 21.92
C LEU A 184 -27.84 12.87 21.99
N GLY A 185 -27.86 13.56 23.15
CA GLY A 185 -27.25 14.89 23.30
C GLY A 185 -27.90 15.97 22.42
N ILE A 186 -29.10 15.71 21.91
CA ILE A 186 -29.87 16.65 21.09
C ILE A 186 -30.84 17.39 22.04
N ALA A 187 -30.82 18.72 21.99
CA ALA A 187 -31.82 19.58 22.63
C ALA A 187 -33.12 19.63 21.83
#